data_AF-A0ABD0PTX2-F1
#
_entry.id   AF-A0ABD0PTX2-F1
#
_cell.length_a   1.000
_cell.length_b   1.000
_cell.length_c   1.000
_cell.angle_alpha   90.00
_cell.angle_beta   90.00
_cell.angle_gamma   90.00
#
_symmetry.space_group_name_H-M   'P 1'
#
loop_
_entity.id
_entity.type
_entity.pdbx_description
1 polymer ?
#
loop_
_entity_poly.entity_id
_entity_poly.type
_entity_poly.pdbx_seq_one_letter_code
_entity_poly.pdbx_strand_id
1 'polypeptide(L)'
;MVVKKKTPKVEAVALDDVKLKSLQDSLSVEGDSRSTELAEVLKDSLSSSDPVEQIQLISKAGFLLERLKEDESPMGPLLQASLSTLAFLFTTLPAKNPLKRAVA
;
A
#
# COMPACT_ATOMS: atom_id res chain seq x y z
N MET A 1 -35.95 16.46 -7.10
CA MET A 1 -34.81 16.22 -6.18
C MET A 1 -33.80 15.33 -6.88
N VAL A 2 -32.62 15.84 -7.24
CA VAL A 2 -31.51 14.99 -7.70
C VAL A 2 -30.89 14.39 -6.45
N VAL A 3 -31.23 13.14 -6.15
CA VAL A 3 -30.59 12.39 -5.06
C VAL A 3 -29.12 12.24 -5.48
N LYS A 4 -28.22 13.00 -4.85
CA LYS A 4 -26.77 12.79 -5.01
C LYS A 4 -26.53 11.31 -4.69
N LYS A 5 -26.25 10.50 -5.72
CA LYS A 5 -25.82 9.11 -5.53
C LYS A 5 -24.62 9.20 -4.59
N LYS A 6 -24.75 8.68 -3.36
CA LYS A 6 -23.60 8.42 -2.49
C LYS A 6 -22.74 7.46 -3.30
N THR A 7 -21.72 7.98 -3.97
CA THR A 7 -20.68 7.16 -4.58
C THR A 7 -20.17 6.30 -3.42
N PRO A 8 -20.33 4.97 -3.47
CA PRO A 8 -19.72 4.13 -2.46
C PRO A 8 -18.22 4.40 -2.60
N LYS A 9 -17.66 5.09 -1.61
CA LYS A 9 -16.23 5.36 -1.48
C LYS A 9 -15.62 4.02 -1.08
N VAL A 10 -15.54 3.09 -2.05
CA VAL A 10 -14.98 1.77 -1.84
C VAL A 10 -13.48 1.96 -1.78
N GLU A 11 -12.96 2.39 -0.63
CA GLU A 11 -11.52 2.52 -0.42
C GLU A 11 -10.87 1.13 -0.60
N ALA A 12 -9.77 1.08 -1.35
CA ALA A 12 -9.05 -0.17 -1.58
C ALA A 12 -8.37 -0.63 -0.27
N VAL A 13 -8.14 0.29 0.66
CA VAL A 13 -7.60 0.04 1.99
C VAL A 13 -8.44 0.83 2.98
N ALA A 14 -9.09 0.15 3.93
CA ALA A 14 -9.86 0.81 4.98
C ALA A 14 -9.06 0.75 6.30
N LEU A 15 -8.44 1.88 6.65
CA LEU A 15 -7.58 2.04 7.83
C LEU A 15 -8.17 3.08 8.78
N ASP A 16 -8.00 2.85 10.09
CA ASP A 16 -8.19 3.93 11.07
C ASP A 16 -6.97 4.87 11.08
N ASP A 17 -7.17 6.12 11.50
CA ASP A 17 -6.14 7.16 11.46
C ASP A 17 -4.87 6.79 12.24
N VAL A 18 -5.01 6.00 13.32
CA VAL A 18 -3.88 5.56 14.15
C VAL A 18 -3.03 4.54 13.40
N LYS A 19 -3.66 3.52 12.79
CA LYS A 19 -2.95 2.52 11.99
C LYS A 19 -2.35 3.15 10.72
N LEU A 20 -3.07 4.06 10.07
CA LEU A 20 -2.57 4.78 8.90
C LEU A 20 -1.29 5.53 9.23
N LYS A 21 -1.31 6.31 10.31
CA LYS A 21 -0.15 7.06 10.78
C LYS A 21 1.01 6.15 11.18
N SER A 22 0.75 5.07 11.90
CA SER A 22 1.78 4.09 12.29
C SER A 22 2.47 3.45 11.08
N LEU A 23 1.74 3.17 10.00
CA LEU A 23 2.33 2.64 8.77
C LEU A 23 3.18 3.71 8.05
N GLN A 24 2.68 4.93 7.95
CA GLN A 24 3.43 6.04 7.33
C GLN A 24 4.72 6.35 8.10
N ASP A 25 4.69 6.35 9.43
CA ASP A 25 5.86 6.55 10.27
C ASP A 25 6.89 5.42 10.07
N SER A 26 6.43 4.17 9.96
CA SER A 26 7.29 3.01 9.69
C SER A 26 7.97 3.07 8.31
N LEU A 27 7.32 3.69 7.32
CA LEU A 27 7.84 3.90 5.96
C LEU A 27 8.71 5.16 5.81
N SER A 28 8.96 5.89 6.90
CA SER A 28 9.74 7.14 6.89
C SER A 28 11.17 6.97 7.42
N VAL A 29 11.61 5.73 7.67
CA VAL A 29 12.99 5.42 8.06
C VAL A 29 13.93 5.47 6.84
N GLU A 30 15.22 5.67 7.08
CA GLU A 30 16.22 5.65 6.00
C GLU A 30 16.35 4.24 5.39
N GLY A 31 16.61 4.21 4.08
CA GLY A 31 16.88 2.97 3.34
C GLY A 31 17.67 3.26 2.07
N ASP A 32 17.98 2.20 1.32
CA ASP A 32 18.60 2.34 0.01
C ASP A 32 17.64 2.96 -1.01
N SER A 33 18.16 3.33 -2.18
CA SER A 33 17.38 3.97 -3.25
C SER A 33 16.15 3.16 -3.68
N ARG A 34 16.28 1.83 -3.79
CA ARG A 34 15.19 0.94 -4.23
C ARG A 34 14.14 0.78 -3.15
N SER A 35 14.57 0.59 -1.91
CA SER A 35 13.69 0.54 -0.74
C SER A 35 12.95 1.87 -0.52
N THR A 36 13.62 2.99 -0.79
CA THR A 36 13.03 4.33 -0.69
C THR A 36 11.95 4.55 -1.75
N GLU A 37 12.22 4.17 -3.00
CA GLU A 37 11.22 4.24 -4.09
C GLU A 37 9.97 3.39 -3.76
N LEU A 38 10.16 2.18 -3.25
CA LEU A 38 9.06 1.31 -2.83
C LEU A 38 8.25 1.95 -1.69
N ALA A 39 8.92 2.49 -0.67
CA ALA A 39 8.27 3.11 0.48
C ALA A 39 7.49 4.38 0.10
N GLU A 40 7.98 5.18 -0.85
CA GLU A 40 7.25 6.34 -1.38
C GLU A 40 5.95 5.92 -2.06
N VAL A 41 6.00 4.91 -2.95
CA VAL A 41 4.79 4.41 -3.61
C VAL A 41 3.77 3.88 -2.59
N LEU A 42 4.24 3.22 -1.52
CA LEU A 42 3.37 2.77 -0.44
C LEU A 42 2.76 3.94 0.35
N LYS A 43 3.53 4.99 0.68
CA LYS A 43 3.02 6.19 1.34
C LYS A 43 1.98 6.91 0.48
N ASP A 44 2.21 7.00 -0.83
CA ASP A 44 1.24 7.58 -1.77
C ASP A 44 -0.06 6.75 -1.79
N SER A 45 0.05 5.41 -1.79
CA SER A 45 -1.12 4.54 -1.75
C SER A 45 -1.94 4.69 -0.47
N LEU A 46 -1.26 4.87 0.67
CA LEU A 46 -1.89 5.10 1.97
C LEU A 46 -2.54 6.48 2.06
N SER A 47 -2.05 7.46 1.31
CA SER A 47 -2.53 8.84 1.32
C SER A 47 -3.63 9.11 0.28
N SER A 48 -3.74 8.29 -0.76
CA SER A 48 -4.77 8.43 -1.78
C SER A 48 -6.16 8.10 -1.24
N SER A 49 -7.14 8.96 -1.57
CA SER A 49 -8.56 8.73 -1.31
C SER A 49 -9.31 8.15 -2.52
N ASP A 50 -8.64 8.02 -3.66
CA ASP A 50 -9.20 7.43 -4.87
C ASP A 50 -8.86 5.94 -4.93
N PRO A 51 -9.84 5.05 -4.95
CA PRO A 51 -9.57 3.63 -4.84
C PRO A 51 -8.93 3.03 -6.09
N VAL A 52 -9.11 3.63 -7.27
CA VAL A 52 -8.45 3.16 -8.49
C VAL A 52 -6.96 3.50 -8.42
N GLU A 53 -6.64 4.72 -8.00
CA GLU A 53 -5.27 5.18 -7.75
C GLU A 53 -4.58 4.31 -6.68
N GLN A 54 -5.25 4.03 -5.55
CA GLN A 54 -4.71 3.14 -4.53
C GLN A 54 -4.35 1.75 -5.09
N ILE A 55 -5.23 1.15 -5.90
CA ILE A 55 -4.98 -0.16 -6.53
C ILE A 55 -3.79 -0.11 -7.49
N GLN A 56 -3.67 0.97 -8.28
CA GLN A 56 -2.57 1.16 -9.22
C GLN A 56 -1.23 1.33 -8.49
N LEU A 57 -1.21 2.10 -7.40
CA LEU A 57 -0.02 2.29 -6.57
C LEU A 57 0.40 1.00 -5.86
N ILE A 58 -0.56 0.22 -5.33
CA ILE A 58 -0.26 -1.10 -4.74
C ILE A 58 0.28 -2.06 -5.79
N SER A 59 -0.29 -2.06 -7.00
CA SER A 59 0.23 -2.85 -8.13
C SER A 59 1.65 -2.42 -8.50
N LYS A 60 1.92 -1.11 -8.53
CA LYS A 60 3.26 -0.56 -8.77
C LYS A 60 4.25 -0.96 -7.68
N ALA A 61 3.84 -0.95 -6.42
CA ALA A 61 4.66 -1.40 -5.30
C ALA A 61 5.03 -2.90 -5.45
N GLY A 62 4.08 -3.74 -5.88
CA GLY A 62 4.35 -5.15 -6.22
C GLY A 62 5.39 -5.30 -7.33
N PHE A 63 5.26 -4.54 -8.42
CA PHE A 63 6.25 -4.53 -9.51
C PHE A 63 7.65 -4.08 -9.05
N LEU A 64 7.74 -3.06 -8.20
CA LEU A 64 9.02 -2.61 -7.64
C LEU A 64 9.62 -3.69 -6.73
N LEU A 65 8.79 -4.38 -5.95
CA LEU A 65 9.21 -5.49 -5.10
C LEU A 65 9.78 -6.67 -5.91
N GLU A 66 9.14 -7.06 -7.03
CA GLU A 66 9.66 -8.10 -7.93
C GLU A 66 11.05 -7.78 -8.50
N ARG A 67 11.40 -6.50 -8.60
CA ARG A 67 12.71 -6.04 -9.06
C ARG A 67 13.78 -6.02 -7.98
N LEU A 68 13.40 -6.16 -6.71
CA LEU A 68 14.32 -6.36 -5.59
C LEU A 68 14.79 -7.82 -5.62
N LYS A 69 15.96 -8.06 -6.23
CA LYS A 69 16.60 -9.38 -6.17
C LYS A 69 17.04 -9.66 -4.73
N GLU A 70 16.65 -10.80 -4.18
CA GLU A 70 17.00 -11.23 -2.81
C GLU A 70 18.52 -11.22 -2.53
N ASP A 71 19.35 -11.48 -3.55
CA ASP A 71 20.81 -11.51 -3.43
C ASP A 71 21.49 -10.12 -3.43
N GLU A 72 20.78 -9.04 -3.82
CA GLU A 72 21.41 -7.74 -4.08
C GLU A 72 21.10 -6.66 -3.05
N SER A 73 20.26 -6.94 -2.05
CA SER A 73 19.93 -5.96 -1.02
C SER A 73 19.75 -6.65 0.33
N PRO A 74 20.60 -6.35 1.33
CA PRO A 74 20.33 -6.81 2.68
C PRO A 74 18.97 -6.27 3.12
N MET A 75 18.22 -7.10 3.84
CA MET A 75 16.88 -6.75 4.31
C MET A 75 16.97 -5.61 5.35
N GLY A 76 16.96 -4.38 4.85
CA GLY A 76 17.04 -3.18 5.66
C GLY A 76 15.71 -2.87 6.36
N PRO A 77 15.73 -2.03 7.41
CA PRO A 77 14.52 -1.66 8.16
C PRO A 77 13.40 -1.12 7.27
N LEU A 78 13.73 -0.30 6.26
CA LEU A 78 12.75 0.28 5.34
C LEU A 78 12.09 -0.78 4.44
N LEU A 79 12.88 -1.74 3.93
CA LEU A 79 12.36 -2.85 3.13
C LEU A 79 11.45 -3.73 3.98
N GLN A 80 11.85 -4.04 5.21
CA GLN A 80 11.03 -4.82 6.14
C GLN A 80 9.73 -4.11 6.50
N ALA A 81 9.75 -2.79 6.71
CA ALA A 81 8.55 -1.98 6.92
C ALA A 81 7.64 -1.97 5.67
N SER A 82 8.22 -1.91 4.48
CA SER A 82 7.51 -1.96 3.20
C SER A 82 6.80 -3.30 2.98
N LEU A 83 7.51 -4.41 3.24
CA LEU A 83 6.94 -5.77 3.21
C LEU A 83 5.83 -5.95 4.24
N SER A 84 6.04 -5.47 5.47
CA SER A 84 5.04 -5.53 6.54
C SER A 84 3.78 -4.75 6.18
N THR A 85 3.95 -3.59 5.55
CA THR A 85 2.85 -2.77 5.04
C THR A 85 2.08 -3.53 3.95
N LEU A 86 2.75 -4.07 2.94
CA LEU A 86 2.10 -4.86 1.88
C LEU A 86 1.34 -6.07 2.45
N ALA A 87 1.97 -6.83 3.35
CA ALA A 87 1.32 -7.95 4.03
C ALA A 87 0.07 -7.51 4.80
N PHE A 88 0.16 -6.39 5.51
CA PHE A 88 -1.00 -5.79 6.18
C PHE A 88 -2.10 -5.41 5.18
N LEU A 89 -1.74 -4.75 4.08
CA LEU A 89 -2.69 -4.33 3.05
C LEU A 89 -3.45 -5.53 2.49
N PHE A 90 -2.77 -6.63 2.12
CA PHE A 90 -3.41 -7.80 1.53
C PHE A 90 -4.22 -8.65 2.53
N THR A 91 -3.82 -8.68 3.80
CA THR A 91 -4.51 -9.48 4.84
C THR A 91 -5.73 -8.76 5.42
N THR A 92 -5.75 -7.43 5.41
CA THR A 92 -6.85 -6.63 5.97
C THR A 92 -7.96 -6.28 4.97
N LEU A 93 -7.82 -6.71 3.71
CA LEU A 93 -8.82 -6.46 2.67
C LEU A 93 -10.18 -7.08 3.05
N PRO A 94 -11.27 -6.29 3.08
CA PRO A 94 -12.62 -6.83 3.25
C PRO A 94 -12.97 -7.80 2.12
N ALA A 95 -13.87 -8.77 2.35
CA ALA A 95 -14.20 -9.81 1.36
C ALA A 95 -14.73 -9.28 0.02
N LYS A 96 -15.29 -8.06 0.00
CA LYS A 96 -15.76 -7.36 -1.21
C LYS A 96 -14.71 -6.44 -1.83
N ASN A 97 -13.47 -6.47 -1.35
CA ASN A 97 -12.43 -5.57 -1.81
C ASN A 97 -11.93 -5.98 -3.21
N PRO A 98 -11.77 -5.03 -4.14
CA PRO A 98 -11.26 -5.30 -5.49
C PRO A 98 -9.88 -5.99 -5.51
N LEU A 99 -8.99 -5.65 -4.58
CA LEU A 99 -7.65 -6.27 -4.47
C LEU A 99 -7.75 -7.75 -4.08
N LYS A 100 -8.71 -8.12 -3.24
CA LYS A 100 -8.92 -9.53 -2.86
C LYS A 100 -9.36 -10.39 -4.04
N ARG A 101 -10.05 -9.79 -5.03
CA ARG A 101 -10.44 -10.46 -6.28
C ARG A 101 -9.30 -10.57 -7.29
N ALA A 102 -8.26 -9.76 -7.16
CA ALA A 102 -7.09 -9.84 -8.04
C ALA A 102 -6.10 -10.94 -7.60
N VAL A 103 -6.18 -11.37 -6.34
CA VAL A 103 -5.28 -12.38 -5.73
C VAL A 103 -5.98 -13.74 -5.50
N ALA A 104 -7.30 -13.82 -5.70
CA ALA A 104 -8.10 -15.05 -5.58
C ALA A 104 -8.36 -15.68 -6.96
#